data_AF-Q1IJX1-F1
#
_entry.id   AF-Q1IJX1-F1
#
_cell.length_a   1.000
_cell.length_b   1.000
_cell.length_c   1.000
_cell.angle_alpha   90.00
_cell.angle_beta   90.00
_cell.angle_gamma   90.00
#
_symmetry.space_group_name_H-M   'P 1'
#
loop_
_entity.id
_entity.type
_entity.pdbx_description
1 polymer ?
#
loop_
_entity_poly.entity_id
_entity_poly.type
_entity_poly.pdbx_seq_one_letter_code
_entity_poly.pdbx_strand_id
1 'polypeptide(L)'
;MRSRFFRIVFVLTILSTALWAADDGAALYKKKCAHCHGASGEGKPAMKAPALKGTALDAGAVADQITKGKAGSKAPHTKGISGVTDDQAKAIAAYVKGL
;
A
#
# COMPACT_ATOMS: atom_id res chain seq x y z
N MET A 1 -49.03 8.31 -4.00
CA MET A 1 -47.95 8.29 -2.97
C MET A 1 -47.00 7.08 -3.05
N ARG A 2 -47.33 5.98 -3.76
CA ARG A 2 -46.51 4.74 -3.83
C ARG A 2 -45.25 4.84 -4.74
N SER A 3 -45.22 5.75 -5.72
CA SER A 3 -44.17 5.83 -6.75
C SER A 3 -42.94 6.66 -6.38
N ARG A 4 -43.04 7.53 -5.36
CA ARG A 4 -41.88 8.32 -4.86
C ARG A 4 -40.99 7.50 -3.93
N PHE A 5 -41.56 6.52 -3.24
CA PHE A 5 -40.83 5.61 -2.35
C PHE A 5 -39.90 4.66 -3.13
N PHE A 6 -40.34 4.18 -4.30
CA PHE A 6 -39.56 3.24 -5.12
C PHE A 6 -38.32 3.88 -5.77
N ARG A 7 -38.35 5.20 -6.01
CA ARG A 7 -37.21 5.96 -6.55
C ARG A 7 -36.14 6.28 -5.50
N ILE A 8 -36.51 6.37 -4.23
CA ILE A 8 -35.58 6.68 -3.13
C ILE A 8 -34.82 5.43 -2.68
N VAL A 9 -35.47 4.26 -2.68
CA VAL A 9 -34.84 2.97 -2.32
C VAL A 9 -33.78 2.54 -3.34
N PHE A 10 -33.95 2.87 -4.62
CA PHE A 10 -33.00 2.49 -5.67
C PHE A 10 -31.69 3.30 -5.66
N VAL A 11 -31.68 4.49 -5.04
CA VAL A 11 -30.48 5.35 -4.98
C VAL A 11 -29.57 4.99 -3.79
N LEU A 12 -30.14 4.46 -2.69
CA LEU A 12 -29.37 4.09 -1.49
C LEU A 12 -28.52 2.81 -1.65
N THR A 13 -28.91 1.87 -2.50
CA THR A 13 -28.18 0.60 -2.67
C THR A 13 -26.90 0.74 -3.50
N ILE A 14 -26.82 1.75 -4.37
CA ILE A 14 -25.68 1.97 -5.28
C ILE A 14 -24.53 2.73 -4.60
N LEU A 15 -24.82 3.51 -3.55
CA LEU A 15 -23.79 4.24 -2.80
C LEU A 15 -22.98 3.31 -1.87
N SER A 16 -23.52 2.14 -1.54
CA SER A 16 -22.88 1.17 -0.65
C SER A 16 -21.75 0.39 -1.31
N THR A 17 -21.73 0.31 -2.65
CA THR A 17 -20.66 -0.40 -3.35
C THR A 17 -19.39 0.42 -3.45
N ALA A 18 -19.40 1.74 -3.20
CA ALA A 18 -18.24 2.63 -3.36
C ALA A 18 -17.16 2.48 -2.26
N LEU A 19 -17.39 1.69 -1.21
CA LEU A 19 -16.35 1.22 -0.28
C LEU A 19 -15.63 -0.01 -0.88
N TRP A 20 -15.11 0.14 -2.11
CA TRP A 20 -14.28 -0.90 -2.74
C TRP A 20 -13.13 -1.18 -1.78
N ALA A 21 -13.04 -2.43 -1.33
CA ALA A 21 -12.12 -2.89 -0.31
C ALA A 21 -10.72 -2.31 -0.54
N ALA A 22 -10.31 -1.38 0.32
CA ALA A 22 -8.94 -0.91 0.32
C ALA A 22 -8.04 -2.12 0.62
N ASP A 23 -6.99 -2.29 -0.20
CA ASP A 23 -5.97 -3.30 0.06
C ASP A 23 -5.40 -3.12 1.49
N ASP A 24 -5.31 -4.22 2.25
CA ASP A 24 -4.74 -4.18 3.60
C ASP A 24 -3.20 -4.02 3.51
N GLY A 25 -2.74 -2.78 3.67
CA GLY A 25 -1.33 -2.42 3.63
C GLY A 25 -0.47 -3.16 4.64
N ALA A 26 -0.99 -3.46 5.84
CA ALA A 26 -0.26 -4.19 6.87
C ALA A 26 -0.07 -5.66 6.48
N ALA A 27 -1.13 -6.30 5.98
CA ALA A 27 -1.06 -7.68 5.49
C ALA A 27 -0.11 -7.80 4.28
N LEU A 28 -0.19 -6.86 3.33
CA LEU A 28 0.70 -6.81 2.16
C LEU A 28 2.16 -6.60 2.57
N TYR A 29 2.42 -5.67 3.50
CA TYR A 29 3.75 -5.44 4.05
C TYR A 29 4.32 -6.71 4.70
N LYS A 30 3.52 -7.37 5.55
CA LYS A 30 3.93 -8.61 6.21
C LYS A 30 4.29 -9.70 5.21
N LYS A 31 3.53 -9.81 4.12
CA LYS A 31 3.72 -10.84 3.08
C LYS A 31 4.93 -10.56 2.18
N LYS A 32 5.19 -9.30 1.83
CA LYS A 32 6.16 -8.95 0.77
C LYS A 32 7.40 -8.19 1.24
N CYS A 33 7.32 -7.48 2.35
CA CYS A 33 8.35 -6.52 2.77
C CYS A 33 9.06 -6.94 4.06
N ALA A 34 8.31 -7.49 5.02
CA ALA A 34 8.78 -7.74 6.39
C ALA A 34 9.95 -8.73 6.48
N HIS A 35 10.07 -9.66 5.52
CA HIS A 35 11.18 -10.62 5.49
C HIS A 35 12.54 -9.90 5.42
N CYS A 36 12.63 -8.84 4.61
CA CYS A 36 13.86 -8.06 4.46
C CYS A 36 13.87 -6.85 5.41
N HIS A 37 12.76 -6.13 5.56
CA HIS A 37 12.73 -4.87 6.30
C HIS A 37 12.32 -5.00 7.78
N GLY A 38 12.07 -6.21 8.27
CA GLY A 38 11.63 -6.43 9.64
C GLY A 38 10.11 -6.35 9.80
N ALA A 39 9.59 -6.92 10.88
CA ALA A 39 8.13 -6.97 11.10
C ALA A 39 7.55 -5.59 11.44
N SER A 40 8.37 -4.74 12.07
CA SER A 40 8.04 -3.37 12.46
C SER A 40 8.73 -2.31 11.60
N GLY A 41 9.35 -2.71 10.48
CA GLY A 41 10.13 -1.81 9.64
C GLY A 41 11.45 -1.34 10.26
N GLU A 42 11.98 -2.08 11.23
CA GLU A 42 13.24 -1.78 11.91
C GLU A 42 14.49 -1.96 11.03
N GLY A 43 14.33 -2.58 9.85
CA GLY A 43 15.43 -2.93 8.96
C GLY A 43 16.13 -4.22 9.40
N LYS A 44 16.91 -4.80 8.49
CA LYS A 44 17.74 -5.97 8.79
C LYS A 44 19.14 -5.78 8.21
N PRO A 45 20.16 -5.49 9.04
CA PRO A 45 21.54 -5.32 8.58
C PRO A 45 22.08 -6.53 7.82
N ALA A 46 21.74 -7.75 8.26
CA ALA A 46 22.13 -8.99 7.59
C ALA A 46 21.62 -9.07 6.12
N MET A 47 20.47 -8.46 5.83
CA MET A 47 19.89 -8.37 4.49
C MET A 47 20.29 -7.10 3.75
N LYS A 48 21.12 -6.24 4.36
CA LYS A 48 21.44 -4.88 3.89
C LYS A 48 20.18 -4.04 3.61
N ALA A 49 19.10 -4.34 4.32
CA ALA A 49 17.81 -3.68 4.18
C ALA A 49 17.71 -2.56 5.23
N PRO A 50 17.52 -1.29 4.81
CA PRO A 50 17.40 -0.18 5.74
C PRO A 50 16.10 -0.25 6.54
N ALA A 51 16.05 0.49 7.65
CA ALA A 51 14.81 0.75 8.37
C ALA A 51 13.84 1.52 7.46
N LEU A 52 12.56 1.13 7.51
CA LEU A 52 11.45 1.81 6.85
C LEU A 52 10.65 2.66 7.85
N LYS A 53 10.64 2.26 9.12
CA LYS A 53 10.08 3.04 10.22
C LYS A 53 10.77 4.40 10.30
N GLY A 54 9.98 5.47 10.41
CA GLY A 54 10.50 6.84 10.44
C GLY A 54 11.15 7.31 9.12
N THR A 55 10.86 6.67 7.99
CA THR A 55 11.39 7.11 6.69
C THR A 55 11.00 8.56 6.38
N ALA A 56 11.97 9.31 5.86
CA ALA A 56 11.79 10.69 5.40
C ALA A 56 10.99 10.78 4.09
N LEU A 57 10.89 9.68 3.34
CA LEU A 57 10.07 9.62 2.12
C LEU A 57 8.60 9.77 2.47
N ASP A 58 7.83 10.52 1.70
CA ASP A 58 6.37 10.53 1.81
C ASP A 58 5.75 9.25 1.21
N ALA A 59 4.46 9.03 1.45
CA ALA A 59 3.78 7.83 0.95
C ALA A 59 3.79 7.71 -0.59
N GLY A 60 3.69 8.83 -1.31
CA GLY A 60 3.77 8.83 -2.76
C GLY A 60 5.15 8.40 -3.25
N ALA A 61 6.22 8.95 -2.66
CA ALA A 61 7.59 8.57 -2.97
C ALA A 61 7.88 7.09 -2.64
N VAL A 62 7.32 6.56 -1.54
CA VAL A 62 7.42 5.13 -1.21
C VAL A 62 6.70 4.29 -2.24
N ALA A 63 5.47 4.65 -2.62
CA ALA A 63 4.71 3.92 -3.64
C ALA A 63 5.42 3.93 -5.00
N ASP A 64 5.95 5.08 -5.42
CA ASP A 64 6.73 5.22 -6.65
C ASP A 64 7.99 4.34 -6.61
N GLN A 65 8.70 4.30 -5.49
CA GLN A 65 9.87 3.44 -5.37
C GLN A 65 9.50 1.95 -5.40
N ILE A 66 8.29 1.57 -4.95
CA ILE A 66 7.79 0.19 -5.05
C ILE A 66 7.46 -0.15 -6.51
N THR A 67 6.80 0.73 -7.25
CA THR A 67 6.27 0.42 -8.60
C THR A 67 7.28 0.67 -9.72
N LYS A 68 8.17 1.65 -9.55
CA LYS A 68 9.16 2.05 -10.57
C LYS A 68 10.58 1.66 -10.19
N GLY A 69 10.85 1.48 -8.90
CA GLY A 69 12.22 1.42 -8.39
C GLY A 69 12.89 2.79 -8.43
N LYS A 70 14.14 2.84 -7.95
CA LYS A 70 14.96 4.05 -7.97
C LYS A 70 16.38 3.72 -8.39
N ALA A 71 16.89 4.44 -9.38
CA ALA A 71 18.28 4.32 -9.80
C ALA A 71 19.22 4.61 -8.61
N GLY A 72 20.25 3.77 -8.44
CA GLY A 72 21.18 3.82 -7.31
C GLY A 72 20.70 3.13 -6.03
N SER A 73 19.44 2.67 -5.95
CA SER A 73 18.99 1.78 -4.87
C SER A 73 19.63 0.40 -4.98
N LYS A 74 19.63 -0.37 -3.89
CA LYS A 74 20.07 -1.78 -3.93
C LYS A 74 18.97 -2.66 -4.52
N ALA A 75 19.38 -3.74 -5.19
CA ALA A 75 18.44 -4.77 -5.63
C ALA A 75 17.64 -5.31 -4.41
N PRO A 76 16.32 -5.56 -4.55
CA PRO A 76 15.54 -5.51 -5.79
C PRO A 76 14.98 -4.13 -6.17
N HIS A 77 15.20 -3.08 -5.39
CA HIS A 77 14.58 -1.76 -5.56
C HIS A 77 15.20 -0.88 -6.66
N THR A 78 16.06 -1.43 -7.51
CA THR A 78 16.55 -0.74 -8.72
C THR A 78 15.47 -0.63 -9.80
N LYS A 79 14.46 -1.50 -9.75
CA LYS A 79 13.28 -1.50 -10.61
C LYS A 79 12.03 -1.74 -9.75
N GLY A 80 10.86 -1.61 -10.38
CA GLY A 80 9.58 -1.94 -9.76
C GLY A 80 9.54 -3.37 -9.23
N ILE A 81 8.93 -3.55 -8.05
CA ILE A 81 8.71 -4.86 -7.45
C ILE A 81 7.61 -5.57 -8.23
N SER A 82 7.96 -6.71 -8.83
CA SER A 82 7.03 -7.50 -9.64
C SER A 82 5.85 -7.99 -8.80
N GLY A 83 4.67 -7.98 -9.43
CA GLY A 83 3.43 -8.47 -8.82
C GLY A 83 2.87 -7.58 -7.71
N VAL A 84 3.31 -6.33 -7.59
CA VAL A 84 2.66 -5.30 -6.77
C VAL A 84 1.96 -4.32 -7.70
N THR A 85 0.65 -4.16 -7.55
CA THR A 85 -0.14 -3.17 -8.29
C THR A 85 0.02 -1.78 -7.67
N ASP A 86 -0.37 -0.74 -8.39
CA ASP A 86 -0.31 0.63 -7.88
C ASP A 86 -1.13 0.82 -6.59
N ASP A 87 -2.31 0.20 -6.50
CA ASP A 87 -3.16 0.32 -5.32
C ASP A 87 -2.58 -0.43 -4.11
N GLN A 88 -1.96 -1.60 -4.35
CA GLN A 88 -1.18 -2.31 -3.33
C GLN A 88 0.03 -1.48 -2.88
N ALA A 89 0.72 -0.82 -3.80
CA ALA A 89 1.86 0.02 -3.48
C ALA A 89 1.45 1.22 -2.61
N LYS A 90 0.32 1.87 -2.92
CA LYS A 90 -0.25 2.95 -2.09
C LYS A 90 -0.64 2.44 -0.70
N ALA A 91 -1.29 1.28 -0.61
CA ALA A 91 -1.67 0.68 0.67
C ALA A 91 -0.43 0.36 1.53
N ILE A 92 0.59 -0.27 0.95
CA ILE A 92 1.86 -0.54 1.62
C ILE A 92 2.53 0.76 2.06
N ALA A 93 2.57 1.77 1.19
CA ALA A 93 3.20 3.04 1.49
C ALA A 93 2.52 3.79 2.64
N ALA A 94 1.17 3.78 2.67
CA ALA A 94 0.40 4.34 3.77
C ALA A 94 0.72 3.62 5.09
N TYR A 95 0.81 2.29 5.09
CA TYR A 95 1.24 1.52 6.26
C TYR A 95 2.66 1.88 6.70
N VAL A 96 3.62 1.97 5.76
CA VAL A 96 5.01 2.32 6.06
C VAL A 96 5.14 3.70 6.69
N LYS A 97 4.32 4.68 6.30
CA LYS A 97 4.31 5.99 6.95
C LYS A 97 3.76 5.97 8.37
N GLY A 98 2.96 4.96 8.72
CA GLY A 98 2.43 4.76 10.07
C GLY A 98 3.36 3.98 11.01
N LEU A 99 4.50 3.47 10.53
CA LEU A 99 5.51 2.76 11.32
C LEU A 99 6.40 3.72 12.10
#